data_AF-A0A8J5CL01-F1
#
_entry.id   AF-A0A8J5CL01-F1
#
_cell.length_a   1.000
_cell.length_b   1.000
_cell.length_c   1.000
_cell.angle_alpha   90.00
_cell.angle_beta   90.00
_cell.angle_gamma   90.00
#
_symmetry.space_group_name_H-M   'P 1'
#
loop_
_entity.id
_entity.type
_entity.pdbx_description
1 polymer ?
#
loop_
_entity_poly.entity_id
_entity_poly.type
_entity_poly.pdbx_seq_one_letter_code
_entity_poly.pdbx_strand_id
1 'polypeptide(L)'
;MEYGLENEPNADVRFISSHIPVFAPEENAFPAGDCSLVAAAPKFGRFFVAFGTKIKVFESRILWEEAGGRPITTISVGAQVTHVAASCDGLTLLVTILHHQAPHALFYEIRNIVPGVSIGST
;
A
#
# COMPACT_ATOMS: atom_id res chain seq x y z
N MET A 1 -23.60 4.01 -10.94
CA MET A 1 -24.28 3.06 -10.05
C MET A 1 -25.03 3.94 -9.05
N GLU A 2 -26.30 4.23 -9.34
CA GLU A 2 -27.15 5.03 -8.46
C GLU A 2 -27.57 4.15 -7.28
N TYR A 3 -27.32 4.63 -6.06
CA TYR A 3 -27.86 3.98 -4.87
C TYR A 3 -29.36 4.30 -4.80
N GLY A 4 -30.20 3.29 -5.02
CA GLY A 4 -31.66 3.41 -4.89
C GLY A 4 -32.06 3.72 -3.46
N LEU A 5 -33.10 4.56 -3.31
CA LEU A 5 -33.65 5.09 -2.06
C LEU A 5 -34.27 4.06 -1.10
N GLU A 6 -34.09 2.74 -1.31
CA GLU A 6 -34.82 1.69 -0.59
C GLU A 6 -33.96 0.72 0.23
N ASN A 7 -32.64 0.91 0.28
CA ASN A 7 -31.78 0.08 1.16
C ASN A 7 -31.37 0.90 2.39
N GLU A 8 -32.21 0.88 3.43
CA GLU A 8 -31.76 1.25 4.77
C GLU A 8 -30.46 0.47 5.09
N PRO A 9 -29.39 1.13 5.55
CA PRO A 9 -28.15 0.44 5.88
C PRO A 9 -28.45 -0.67 6.90
N ASN A 10 -28.09 -1.90 6.56
CA ASN A 10 -28.31 -3.06 7.41
C ASN A 10 -27.76 -2.77 8.82
N ALA A 11 -28.65 -2.70 9.83
CA ALA A 11 -28.34 -2.26 11.18
C ALA A 11 -27.28 -3.14 11.89
N ASP A 12 -27.04 -4.34 11.36
CA ASP A 12 -26.04 -5.30 11.86
C ASP A 12 -24.61 -4.98 11.43
N VAL A 13 -24.41 -4.14 10.40
CA VAL A 13 -23.08 -3.81 9.86
C VAL A 13 -22.75 -2.36 10.15
N ARG A 14 -21.69 -2.14 10.93
CA ARG A 14 -21.17 -0.80 11.22
C ARG A 14 -19.76 -0.65 10.66
N PHE A 15 -19.55 0.41 9.90
CA PHE A 15 -18.21 0.82 9.45
C PHE A 15 -17.63 1.80 10.47
N ILE A 16 -16.40 1.52 10.91
CA ILE A 16 -15.63 2.44 11.73
C ILE A 16 -14.56 3.01 10.80
N SER A 17 -14.60 4.32 10.56
CA SER A 17 -13.64 5.01 9.71
C SER A 17 -12.56 5.69 10.54
N SER A 18 -11.30 5.44 10.18
CA SER A 18 -10.15 6.24 10.62
C SER A 18 -9.39 6.70 9.39
N HIS A 19 -8.78 7.89 9.46
CA HIS A 19 -8.03 8.48 8.36
C HIS A 19 -6.60 8.79 8.79
N ILE A 20 -5.64 8.27 8.03
CA ILE A 20 -4.21 8.52 8.26
C ILE A 20 -3.60 9.05 6.96
N PRO A 21 -3.05 10.28 6.97
CA PRO A 21 -2.38 10.82 5.80
C PRO A 21 -1.05 10.09 5.59
N VAL A 22 -0.98 9.29 4.53
CA VAL A 22 0.23 8.52 4.15
C VAL A 22 1.12 9.27 3.16
N PHE A 23 0.56 10.16 2.35
CA PHE A 23 1.26 11.04 1.42
C PHE A 23 0.72 12.46 1.54
N ALA A 24 1.57 13.47 1.29
CA ALA A 24 1.12 14.86 1.27
C ALA A 24 0.30 15.12 0.01
N PRO A 25 -0.72 16.00 0.05
CA PRO A 25 -1.57 16.30 -1.10
C PRO A 25 -0.81 16.90 -2.29
N GLU A 26 0.31 17.58 -2.03
CA GLU A 26 1.19 18.15 -3.06
C GLU A 26 2.11 17.12 -3.75
N GLU A 27 2.12 15.85 -3.32
CA GLU A 27 2.83 14.82 -4.08
C GLU A 27 2.01 14.44 -5.34
N ASN A 28 2.72 14.25 -6.46
CA ASN A 28 2.33 13.89 -7.84
C ASN A 28 0.86 13.54 -8.20
N ALA A 29 0.49 13.84 -9.45
CA ALA A 29 -0.76 13.37 -10.05
C ALA A 29 -0.88 11.82 -10.06
N PHE A 30 -2.12 11.34 -9.89
CA PHE A 30 -2.44 9.93 -10.05
C PHE A 30 -2.04 9.42 -11.45
N PRO A 31 -1.65 8.14 -11.57
CA PRO A 31 -1.48 7.52 -12.88
C PRO A 31 -2.78 7.60 -13.68
N ALA A 32 -2.66 7.77 -15.00
CA ALA A 32 -3.82 7.73 -15.87
C ALA A 32 -4.38 6.31 -15.95
N GLY A 33 -5.70 6.16 -15.80
CA GLY A 33 -6.40 4.88 -15.87
C GLY A 33 -6.48 4.16 -14.52
N ASP A 34 -6.72 2.85 -14.57
CA ASP A 34 -6.87 2.02 -13.38
C ASP A 34 -5.54 1.87 -12.63
N CYS A 35 -5.62 1.90 -11.30
CA CYS A 35 -4.46 1.72 -10.44
C CYS A 35 -4.81 0.93 -9.17
N SER A 36 -3.81 0.21 -8.65
CA SER A 36 -3.89 -0.49 -7.38
C SER A 36 -2.68 -0.14 -6.55
N LEU A 37 -2.79 0.91 -5.75
CA LEU A 37 -1.67 1.55 -5.06
C LEU A 37 -1.46 1.05 -3.63
N VAL A 38 -2.26 0.10 -3.17
CA VAL A 38 -2.16 -0.46 -1.82
C VAL A 38 -2.04 -1.99 -1.92
N ALA A 39 -1.04 -2.54 -1.24
CA ALA A 39 -0.90 -3.98 -1.06
C ALA A 39 -0.66 -4.29 0.43
N ALA A 40 -1.17 -5.43 0.88
CA ALA A 40 -0.97 -5.92 2.23
C ALA A 40 -0.19 -7.24 2.18
N ALA A 41 0.74 -7.42 3.10
CA ALA A 41 1.32 -8.72 3.45
C ALA A 41 0.95 -9.03 4.90
N PRO A 42 -0.27 -9.56 5.16
CA PRO A 42 -0.81 -9.69 6.51
C PRO A 42 0.01 -10.62 7.39
N LYS A 43 0.62 -11.67 6.80
CA LYS A 43 1.48 -12.63 7.50
C LYS A 43 2.63 -11.96 8.27
N PHE A 44 3.10 -10.81 7.77
CA PHE A 44 4.18 -10.03 8.38
C PHE A 44 3.71 -8.70 8.97
N GLY A 45 2.40 -8.45 8.98
CA GLY A 45 1.84 -7.18 9.44
C GLY A 45 2.38 -5.97 8.68
N ARG A 46 2.51 -6.09 7.35
CA ARG A 46 3.04 -5.01 6.49
C ARG A 46 2.00 -4.50 5.51
N PHE A 47 2.01 -3.20 5.30
CA PHE A 47 1.29 -2.52 4.22
C PHE A 47 2.28 -1.78 3.33
N PHE A 48 2.04 -1.84 2.03
CA PHE A 48 2.79 -1.13 0.99
C PHE A 48 1.83 -0.15 0.35
N VAL A 49 2.13 1.14 0.45
CA VAL A 49 1.34 2.20 -0.18
C VAL A 49 2.24 2.91 -1.18
N ALA A 50 1.87 2.84 -2.44
CA ALA A 50 2.58 3.47 -3.53
C ALA A 50 1.94 4.78 -3.95
N PHE A 51 2.75 5.76 -4.29
CA PHE A 51 2.26 7.00 -4.88
C PHE A 51 3.37 7.72 -5.63
N GLY A 52 3.08 8.21 -6.84
CA GLY A 52 4.10 8.76 -7.73
C GLY A 52 5.23 7.75 -7.96
N THR A 53 6.45 8.11 -7.58
CA THR A 53 7.65 7.25 -7.73
C THR A 53 8.07 6.56 -6.42
N LYS A 54 7.25 6.64 -5.38
CA LYS A 54 7.59 6.20 -4.02
C LYS A 54 6.67 5.06 -3.57
N ILE A 55 7.22 4.19 -2.74
CA ILE A 55 6.48 3.18 -1.99
C ILE A 55 6.83 3.36 -0.52
N LYS A 56 5.84 3.67 0.30
CA LYS A 56 5.95 3.73 1.75
C LYS A 56 5.50 2.41 2.35
N VAL A 57 6.31 1.88 3.26
CA VAL A 57 6.01 0.62 3.95
C VAL A 57 5.65 0.91 5.39
N PHE A 58 4.54 0.36 5.85
CA PHE A 58 4.02 0.56 7.19
C PHE A 58 3.87 -0.76 7.92
N GLU A 59 3.95 -0.69 9.25
CA GLU A 59 3.49 -1.76 10.11
C GLU A 59 1.99 -1.62 10.32
N SER A 60 1.26 -2.72 10.22
CA SER A 60 -0.19 -2.71 10.41
C SER A 60 -0.60 -2.10 11.74
N ARG A 61 0.16 -2.34 12.82
CA ARG A 61 -0.11 -1.79 14.16
C ARG A 61 0.00 -0.26 14.20
N ILE A 62 1.02 0.31 13.54
CA ILE A 62 1.26 1.75 13.51
C ILE A 62 0.15 2.49 12.77
N LEU A 63 -0.48 1.85 11.77
CA LEU A 63 -1.65 2.42 11.09
C LEU A 63 -2.92 2.41 11.95
N TRP A 64 -2.91 1.83 13.15
CA TRP A 64 -4.07 1.86 14.06
C TRP A 64 -3.85 2.77 15.26
N GLU A 65 -2.60 3.07 15.63
CA GLU A 65 -2.27 3.67 16.93
C GLU A 65 -2.33 5.21 17.00
N GLU A 66 -2.98 5.92 16.08
CA GLU A 66 -3.03 7.40 15.99
C GLU A 66 -1.65 8.11 15.95
N ALA A 67 -0.55 7.37 16.13
CA ALA A 67 0.83 7.81 16.14
C ALA A 67 1.37 8.06 14.72
N GLY A 68 0.71 8.97 14.01
CA GLY A 68 1.32 9.75 12.93
C GLY A 68 1.77 9.00 11.68
N GLY A 69 1.37 7.73 11.48
CA GLY A 69 1.54 7.02 10.21
C GLY A 69 2.97 7.10 9.66
N ARG A 70 4.00 6.94 10.50
CA ARG A 70 5.39 7.01 10.03
C ARG A 70 5.73 5.72 9.28
N PRO A 71 6.22 5.78 8.04
CA PRO A 71 6.64 4.58 7.33
C PRO A 71 7.91 4.01 7.99
N ILE A 72 8.00 2.68 8.05
CA ILE A 72 9.20 1.93 8.44
C ILE A 72 10.34 2.27 7.47
N THR A 73 9.99 2.33 6.19
CA THR A 73 10.92 2.62 5.10
C THR A 73 10.17 3.25 3.93
N THR A 74 10.91 3.95 3.07
CA THR A 74 10.41 4.48 1.80
C THR A 74 11.35 4.04 0.68
N ILE A 75 10.78 3.48 -0.37
CA ILE A 75 11.49 2.96 -1.54
C ILE A 75 11.19 3.89 -2.71
N SER A 76 12.21 4.27 -3.48
CA SER A 76 12.05 5.02 -4.72
C SER A 76 12.25 4.08 -5.91
N VAL A 77 11.28 4.06 -6.84
CA VAL A 77 11.28 3.13 -7.99
C VAL A 77 11.59 3.81 -9.32
N GLY A 78 11.90 5.11 -9.31
CA GLY A 78 12.40 5.87 -10.47
C GLY A 78 11.35 6.28 -11.51
N ALA A 79 10.18 5.65 -11.55
CA ALA A 79 9.08 6.01 -12.44
C ALA A 79 7.71 5.88 -11.75
N GLN A 80 6.64 6.33 -12.42
CA GLN A 80 5.31 6.37 -11.81
C GLN A 80 4.78 4.95 -11.55
N VAL A 81 4.46 4.64 -10.30
CA VAL A 81 3.85 3.37 -9.90
C VAL A 81 2.37 3.38 -10.29
N THR A 82 1.91 2.29 -10.88
CA THR A 82 0.50 2.07 -11.22
C THR A 82 -0.11 0.96 -10.37
N HIS A 83 0.64 -0.10 -10.07
CA HIS A 83 0.15 -1.26 -9.33
C HIS A 83 1.19 -1.78 -8.35
N VAL A 84 0.72 -2.20 -7.18
CA VAL A 84 1.49 -3.00 -6.22
C VAL A 84 0.67 -4.22 -5.80
N ALA A 85 1.34 -5.35 -5.64
CA ALA A 85 0.72 -6.58 -5.13
C ALA A 85 1.74 -7.40 -4.33
N ALA A 86 1.31 -7.94 -3.19
CA ALA A 86 2.11 -8.88 -2.42
C ALA A 86 1.80 -10.32 -2.84
N SER A 87 2.80 -11.17 -2.88
CA SER A 87 2.63 -12.62 -3.07
C SER A 87 1.89 -13.24 -1.88
N CYS A 88 1.30 -14.42 -2.10
CA CYS A 88 0.55 -15.14 -1.08
C CYS A 88 1.39 -15.55 0.14
N ASP A 89 2.69 -15.79 -0.04
CA ASP A 89 3.64 -16.06 1.03
C ASP A 89 4.10 -14.79 1.76
N GLY A 90 3.80 -13.60 1.22
CA GLY A 90 4.18 -12.29 1.72
C GLY A 90 5.66 -11.95 1.59
N LEU A 91 6.43 -12.69 0.80
CA LEU A 91 7.88 -12.50 0.64
C LEU A 91 8.26 -11.71 -0.62
N THR A 92 7.36 -11.64 -1.60
CA THR A 92 7.59 -10.92 -2.87
C THR A 92 6.59 -9.78 -3.01
N LEU A 93 7.08 -8.60 -3.38
CA LEU A 93 6.27 -7.47 -3.79
C LEU A 93 6.45 -7.25 -5.29
N LEU A 94 5.37 -7.40 -6.04
CA LEU A 94 5.27 -6.93 -7.42
C LEU A 94 4.99 -5.43 -7.41
N VAL A 95 5.73 -4.69 -8.21
CA VAL A 95 5.52 -3.27 -8.48
C VAL A 95 5.48 -3.07 -9.98
N THR A 96 4.39 -2.51 -10.49
CA THR A 96 4.29 -2.09 -11.89
C THR A 96 4.53 -0.59 -11.97
N ILE A 97 5.50 -0.20 -12.80
CA ILE A 97 5.82 1.19 -13.10
C ILE A 97 5.54 1.51 -14.56
N LEU A 98 5.30 2.78 -14.86
CA LEU A 98 5.19 3.30 -16.21
C LEU A 98 6.42 4.17 -16.52
N HIS A 99 7.32 3.67 -17.36
CA HIS A 99 8.52 4.38 -17.79
C HIS A 99 8.45 4.63 -19.29
N HIS A 100 8.48 5.89 -19.73
CA HIS A 100 8.27 6.28 -21.14
C HIS A 100 7.03 5.64 -21.79
N GLN A 101 5.90 5.61 -21.08
CA GLN A 101 4.63 4.99 -21.54
C GLN A 101 4.70 3.46 -21.73
N ALA A 102 5.79 2.80 -21.33
CA ALA A 102 5.91 1.36 -21.31
C ALA A 102 5.75 0.82 -19.87
N PRO A 103 4.88 -0.18 -19.64
CA PRO A 103 4.75 -0.81 -18.33
C PRO A 103 5.94 -1.74 -18.06
N HIS A 104 6.51 -1.64 -16.86
CA HIS A 104 7.54 -2.55 -16.37
C HIS A 104 7.12 -3.17 -15.05
N ALA A 105 7.33 -4.48 -14.91
CA ALA A 105 7.13 -5.21 -13.67
C ALA A 105 8.48 -5.38 -12.94
N LEU A 106 8.52 -4.92 -11.69
CA LEU A 106 9.64 -5.06 -10.77
C LEU A 106 9.23 -6.01 -9.65
N PHE A 107 10.14 -6.90 -9.26
CA PHE A 107 9.91 -7.86 -8.18
C PHE A 107 10.90 -7.58 -7.06
N TYR A 108 10.37 -7.20 -5.90
CA TYR A 108 11.17 -6.96 -4.71
C TYR A 108 11.02 -8.12 -3.73
N GLU A 109 12.14 -8.54 -3.18
CA GLU A 109 12.17 -9.41 -2.02
C GLU A 109 11.93 -8.53 -0.77
N ILE A 110 10.86 -8.82 -0.02
CA ILE A 110 10.36 -7.94 1.05
C ILE A 110 11.35 -7.81 2.22
N ARG A 111 12.12 -8.86 2.54
CA ARG A 111 13.10 -8.84 3.64
C ARG A 111 14.29 -7.93 3.32
N ASN A 112 14.63 -7.77 2.04
CA ASN A 112 15.70 -6.88 1.59
C ASN A 112 15.31 -5.40 1.66
N ILE A 113 14.02 -5.09 1.54
CA ILE A 113 13.53 -3.71 1.52
C ILE A 113 13.01 -3.22 2.88
N VAL A 114 12.64 -4.12 3.79
CA VAL A 114 12.17 -3.78 5.15
C VAL A 114 13.24 -4.14 6.19
N PRO A 115 13.90 -3.15 6.83
CA PRO A 115 14.87 -3.42 7.88
C PRO A 115 14.24 -4.16 9.06
N GLY A 116 14.88 -5.23 9.56
CA GLY A 116 14.61 -5.78 10.89
C GLY A 116 13.65 -6.97 10.99
N VAL A 117 13.58 -7.88 10.00
CA VAL A 117 12.99 -9.20 10.25
C VAL A 117 14.03 -10.12 10.91
N SER A 118 14.37 -9.86 12.18
CA SER A 118 14.93 -10.93 13.01
C SER A 118 13.77 -11.85 13.36
N ILE A 119 13.62 -12.92 12.56
CA ILE A 119 12.83 -14.09 12.97
C ILE A 119 13.47 -14.55 14.28
N GLY A 120 12.75 -14.42 15.40
CA GLY A 120 13.22 -14.97 16.66
C GLY A 120 13.62 -16.42 16.44
N SER A 121 14.91 -16.70 16.58
CA SER A 121 15.40 -18.07 16.68
C SER A 121 14.77 -18.66 17.93
N THR A 122 13.80 -19.55 17.73
CA THR A 122 13.31 -20.51 18.71
C THR A 122 14.46 -21.32 19.29
#